data_AF-Q2HRF5-F1
#
_entry.id   AF-Q2HRF5-F1
#
_cell.length_a   1.000
_cell.length_b   1.000
_cell.length_c   1.000
_cell.angle_alpha   90.00
_cell.angle_beta   90.00
_cell.angle_gamma   90.00
#
_symmetry.space_group_name_H-M   'P 1'
#
loop_
_entity.id
_entity.type
_entity.pdbx_description
1 polymer ?
#
loop_
_entity_poly.entity_id
_entity_poly.type
_entity_poly.pdbx_seq_one_letter_code
_entity_poly.pdbx_strand_id
1 'polypeptide(L)' 'MAYEVNNKQVMPNNGDLPELVIREILVYLPIKSLFRFKSVSKQWNNLISDPFFARCYSCRCDHPHKATLWAMHYNDNK' A
#
# COMPACT_ATOMS: atom_id res chain seq x y z
N MET A 1 -30.33 -0.39 29.52
CA MET A 1 -28.89 -0.20 29.29
C MET A 1 -28.69 0.02 27.81
N ALA A 2 -28.87 1.26 27.35
CA ALA A 2 -28.69 1.59 25.94
C ALA A 2 -27.18 1.68 25.68
N TYR A 3 -26.68 0.78 24.85
CA TYR A 3 -25.33 0.86 24.34
C TYR A 3 -25.31 2.05 23.36
N GLU A 4 -24.72 3.16 23.79
CA GLU A 4 -24.45 4.26 22.87
C GLU A 4 -23.38 3.78 21.89
N VAL A 5 -23.81 3.39 20.69
CA VAL A 5 -22.91 3.23 19.55
C VAL A 5 -22.36 4.62 19.27
N ASN A 6 -21.20 4.92 19.85
CA ASN A 6 -20.38 6.08 19.58
C ASN A 6 -19.88 5.92 18.13
N ASN A 7 -20.76 6.20 17.18
CA ASN A 7 -20.43 6.24 15.76
C ASN A 7 -19.68 7.56 15.55
N LYS A 8 -18.43 7.61 16.02
CA LYS A 8 -17.45 8.60 15.62
C LYS A 8 -17.09 8.30 14.16
N GLN A 9 -18.04 8.51 13.26
CA GLN A 9 -17.67 8.82 11.88
C GLN A 9 -17.10 10.22 11.90
N VAL A 10 -15.83 10.29 12.30
CA VAL A 10 -14.98 11.45 12.02
C VAL A 10 -14.86 11.45 10.50
N MET A 11 -15.64 12.32 9.86
CA MET A 11 -15.47 12.60 8.45
C MET A 11 -14.02 13.04 8.23
N PRO A 12 -13.31 12.50 7.23
CA PRO A 12 -11.92 12.86 6.99
C PRO A 12 -11.87 14.37 6.74
N ASN A 13 -11.01 15.05 7.48
CA ASN A 13 -10.88 16.49 7.38
C ASN A 13 -10.36 16.81 5.98
N ASN A 14 -10.83 17.89 5.35
CA ASN A 14 -10.51 18.18 3.95
C ASN A 14 -9.01 18.54 3.69
N GLY A 15 -8.14 18.43 4.70
CA GLY A 15 -6.67 18.45 4.59
C GLY A 15 -6.02 17.06 4.59
N ASP A 16 -6.81 16.01 4.81
CA ASP A 16 -6.44 14.61 4.74
C ASP A 16 -6.68 14.16 3.30
N LEU A 17 -5.64 14.16 2.45
CA LEU A 17 -5.59 13.06 1.48
C LEU A 17 -5.82 11.80 2.33
N PRO A 18 -6.94 11.05 2.12
CA PRO A 18 -7.31 9.97 3.01
C PRO A 18 -6.07 9.09 3.09
N GLU A 19 -5.61 8.76 4.28
CA GLU A 19 -4.34 8.05 4.47
C GLU A 19 -4.21 6.83 3.52
N LEU A 20 -5.36 6.21 3.20
CA LEU A 20 -5.55 5.20 2.17
C LEU A 20 -5.02 5.59 0.78
N VAL A 21 -5.36 6.77 0.26
CA VAL A 21 -4.92 7.25 -1.06
C VAL A 21 -3.40 7.44 -1.11
N ILE A 22 -2.81 8.03 -0.06
CA ILE A 22 -1.35 8.17 0.03
C ILE A 22 -0.70 6.79 0.08
N ARG A 23 -1.26 5.89 0.88
CA ARG A 23 -0.79 4.51 1.00
C ARG A 23 -0.84 3.79 -0.36
N GLU A 24 -1.91 3.94 -1.12
CA GLU A 24 -2.02 3.40 -2.48
C GLU A 24 -0.95 3.97 -3.40
N ILE A 25 -0.81 5.31 -3.47
CA ILE A 25 0.23 5.96 -4.27
C ILE A 25 1.62 5.42 -3.92
N LEU A 26 1.96 5.37 -2.63
CA LEU A 26 3.25 4.89 -2.15
C LEU A 26 3.51 3.42 -2.51
N VAL A 27 2.47 2.57 -2.49
CA VAL A 27 2.55 1.16 -2.87
C VAL A 27 2.84 0.96 -4.37
N TYR A 28 2.52 1.94 -5.22
CA TYR A 28 2.81 1.89 -6.67
C TYR A 28 4.25 2.33 -7.03
N LEU A 29 5.01 2.87 -6.09
CA LEU A 29 6.33 3.41 -6.38
C LEU A 29 7.41 2.33 -6.35
N PRO A 30 8.46 2.45 -7.19
CA PRO A 30 9.65 1.61 -7.05
C PRO A 30 10.30 1.75 -5.67
N ILE A 31 10.74 0.63 -5.10
CA ILE A 31 11.32 0.55 -3.74
C ILE A 31 12.42 1.59 -3.48
N LYS A 32 13.27 1.87 -4.48
CA LYS A 32 14.37 2.85 -4.36
C LYS A 32 13.86 4.28 -4.16
N SER A 33 12.79 4.65 -4.86
CA SER A 33 12.16 5.97 -4.72
C SER A 33 11.38 6.06 -3.41
N LEU A 34 10.73 4.98 -3.02
CA LEU A 34 9.96 4.89 -1.77
C LEU A 34 10.80 5.20 -0.53
N PHE A 35 12.04 4.70 -0.44
CA PHE A 35 12.89 5.00 0.71
C PHE A 35 13.26 6.48 0.83
N ARG A 36 13.39 7.20 -0.30
CA ARG A 36 13.63 8.66 -0.28
C ARG A 36 12.41 9.42 0.22
N PHE A 37 11.21 8.87 0.02
CA PHE A 37 9.95 9.51 0.39
C PHE A 37 9.68 9.55 1.90
N LYS A 38 10.46 8.80 2.69
CA LYS A 38 10.48 8.93 4.16
C LYS A 38 10.87 10.34 4.63
N SER A 39 11.66 11.10 3.86
CA SER A 39 12.08 12.45 4.25
C SER A 39 11.06 13.55 3.90
N VAL A 40 9.98 13.24 3.18
CA VAL A 40 9.00 14.25 2.71
C VAL A 40 8.15 14.78 3.85
N SER A 41 7.65 13.90 4.74
CA SER A 41 6.86 14.28 5.91
C SER A 41 6.87 13.19 6.97
N LYS A 42 6.52 13.55 8.22
CA LYS A 42 6.31 12.57 9.31
C LYS A 42 5.25 11.55 8.96
N GLN A 43 4.17 11.97 8.30
CA GLN A 43 3.08 11.09 7.87
C GLN A 43 3.57 10.04 6.88
N TRP A 44 4.36 10.44 5.89
CA TRP A 44 4.91 9.52 4.89
C TRP A 44 5.92 8.55 5.51
N ASN A 45 6.77 9.04 6.42
CA ASN A 45 7.67 8.17 7.18
C ASN A 45 6.91 7.12 8.00
N ASN A 46 5.83 7.52 8.69
CA ASN A 46 5.02 6.62 9.49
C ASN A 46 4.32 5.56 8.61
N LEU A 47 3.76 5.97 7.47
CA LEU A 47 3.13 5.08 6.50
C LEU A 47 4.10 4.05 5.93
N ILE A 48 5.30 4.47 5.52
CA ILE A 48 6.30 3.59 4.90
C ILE A 48 6.88 2.62 5.95
N SER A 49 6.96 3.03 7.21
CA SER A 49 7.51 2.22 8.29
C SER A 49 6.49 1.28 8.94
N ASP A 50 5.21 1.39 8.58
CA ASP A 50 4.13 0.56 9.08
C ASP A 50 4.20 -0.88 8.52
N PRO A 51 4.13 -1.93 9.37
CA PRO A 51 4.17 -3.31 8.90
C PRO A 51 3.04 -3.69 7.93
N PHE A 52 1.87 -3.06 8.06
CA PHE A 52 0.77 -3.31 7.11
C PHE A 52 1.12 -2.76 5.72
N PHE A 53 1.82 -1.64 5.61
CA PHE A 53 2.36 -1.16 4.33
C PHE A 53 3.25 -2.20 3.64
N ALA A 54 4.19 -2.83 4.36
CA ALA A 54 5.07 -3.85 3.81
C ALA A 54 4.31 -5.08 3.27
N ARG A 55 3.22 -5.48 3.97
CA ARG A 55 2.31 -6.53 3.48
C ARG A 55 1.61 -6.12 2.20
N CYS A 56 1.00 -4.92 2.16
CA CYS A 56 0.33 -4.42 0.95
C CYS A 56 1.28 -4.31 -0.24
N TYR A 57 2.50 -3.80 -0.01
CA TYR A 57 3.53 -3.67 -1.03
C TYR A 57 3.93 -5.05 -1.57
N SER A 58 4.10 -6.05 -0.70
CA SER A 58 4.44 -7.44 -1.10
C SER A 58 3.29 -8.15 -1.81
N CYS A 59 2.05 -8.00 -1.35
CA CYS A 59 0.87 -8.59 -2.00
C CYS A 59 0.63 -8.01 -3.40
N ARG A 60 1.00 -6.74 -3.65
CA ARG A 60 1.00 -6.19 -5.01
C ARG A 60 2.06 -6.79 -5.91
N CYS A 61 3.16 -7.27 -5.36
CA CYS A 61 4.16 -8.04 -6.12
C CYS A 61 3.63 -9.43 -6.52
N ASP A 62 2.47 -9.85 -5.99
CA ASP A 62 1.93 -11.21 -6.09
C ASP A 62 0.79 -11.40 -7.11
N HIS A 63 0.67 -10.57 -8.16
CA HIS A 63 -0.27 -10.80 -9.28
C HIS A 63 0.30 -10.31 -10.63
N PRO A 64 -0.05 -10.90 -11.78
CA PRO A 64 0.36 -12.19 -12.31
C PRO A 64 1.23 -12.06 -13.58
N HIS A 65 1.87 -10.91 -13.84
CA HIS A 65 2.61 -10.72 -15.11
C HIS A 65 3.96 -11.45 -15.12
N LYS A 66 4.61 -11.63 -13.96
CA LYS A 66 5.77 -12.54 -13.89
C LYS A 66 5.33 -14.00 -13.88
N ALA A 67 4.17 -14.29 -13.30
CA ALA A 67 3.65 -15.64 -13.17
C ALA A 67 3.33 -16.27 -14.53
N THR A 68 2.73 -15.48 -15.41
CA THR A 68 2.46 -15.88 -16.79
C THR A 68 3.71 -15.90 -17.65
N LEU A 69 4.68 -14.99 -17.48
CA LEU A 69 5.93 -15.06 -18.26
C LEU A 69 6.75 -16.33 -17.98
N TRP A 70 6.89 -16.77 -16.72
CA TRP A 70 7.56 -18.05 -16.47
C TRP A 70 6.73 -19.24 -16.96
N ALA A 71 5.40 -19.23 -16.76
CA ALA A 71 4.53 -20.31 -17.19
C ALA A 71 4.37 -20.40 -18.73
N MET A 72 4.44 -19.28 -19.45
CA MET A 72 4.38 -19.23 -20.91
C MET A 72 5.70 -19.66 -21.56
N HIS A 73 6.86 -19.35 -20.96
CA HIS A 73 8.17 -19.74 -21.52
C HIS A 73 8.67 -21.12 -21.07
N TYR A 74 8.08 -21.73 -20.03
CA TYR A 74 8.48 -23.06 -19.52
C TYR A 74 7.85 -24.24 -20.30
N ASN A 75 6.92 -23.99 -21.24
CA ASN A 75 6.21 -25.05 -21.96
C ASN A 75 6.73 -25.35 -23.37
N ASP A 76 7.81 -24.69 -23.83
CA ASP A 76 8.40 -24.92 -25.17
C ASP A 76 9.60 -25.88 -25.18
N ASN A 77 9.86 -26.61 -24.09
CA ASN A 77 10.96 -27.58 -24.01
C ASN A 77 10.47 -29.01 -23.73
N LYS A 78 9.52 -29.50 -24.54
CA LYS A 78 9.23 -30.93 -24.63
C LYS A 78 9.42 -31.42 -26.06
#